data_AF-A0A317PVQ7-F1
#
_entry.id   AF-A0A317PVQ7-F1
#
_cell.length_a   1.000
_cell.length_b   1.000
_cell.length_c   1.000
_cell.angle_alpha   90.00
_cell.angle_beta   90.00
_cell.angle_gamma   90.00
#
_symmetry.space_group_name_H-M   'P 1'
#
loop_
_entity.id
_entity.type
_entity.pdbx_description
1 polymer ?
#
loop_
_entity_poly.entity_id
_entity_poly.type
_entity_poly.pdbx_seq_one_letter_code
_entity_poly.pdbx_strand_id
1 'polypeptide(L)'
;MNTNEGQHYDQEETDMILFAGSKPFMNSLQYNVCFIDSKFNPDFLAGDCMNIAFQLGKEPDVRKGHIVDWSYDGQVQKVKILDSAMLYVKGIRTRTYIVQFLEKDEDDVFISDNNRID
;
A
#
# COMPACT_ATOMS: atom_id res chain seq x y z
N MET A 1 -18.00 5.93 13.17
CA MET A 1 -16.71 5.26 12.92
C MET A 1 -15.67 6.35 12.82
N ASN A 2 -14.59 6.30 13.62
CA ASN A 2 -13.44 7.16 13.37
C ASN A 2 -12.73 6.59 12.15
N THR A 3 -12.58 7.39 11.09
CA THR A 3 -11.77 7.02 9.94
C THR A 3 -10.34 7.46 10.22
N ASN A 4 -9.35 6.65 9.86
CA ASN A 4 -7.93 6.97 10.04
C ASN A 4 -7.42 7.98 8.97
N GLU A 5 -8.33 8.73 8.34
CA GLU A 5 -8.00 9.66 7.27
C GLU A 5 -7.02 10.73 7.75
N GLY A 6 -5.89 10.85 7.06
CA GLY A 6 -4.83 11.82 7.41
C GLY A 6 -3.99 11.44 8.63
N GLN A 7 -4.27 10.31 9.29
CA GLN A 7 -3.41 9.78 10.34
C GLN A 7 -2.21 9.08 9.73
N HIS A 8 -1.07 9.21 10.39
CA HIS A 8 0.20 8.67 9.95
C HIS A 8 0.92 8.05 11.13
N TYR A 9 1.70 7.02 10.84
CA TYR A 9 2.66 6.48 11.78
C TYR A 9 3.62 7.58 12.22
N ASP A 10 4.00 7.58 13.48
CA ASP A 10 5.06 8.46 13.95
C ASP A 10 6.43 8.05 13.37
N GLN A 11 7.50 8.75 13.76
CA GLN A 11 8.82 8.46 13.20
C GLN A 11 9.38 7.13 13.68
N GLU A 12 9.13 6.73 14.92
CA GLU A 12 9.61 5.45 15.47
C GLU A 12 8.88 4.28 14.80
N GLU A 13 7.58 4.43 14.58
CA GLU A 13 6.75 3.46 13.87
C GLU A 13 7.12 3.37 12.38
N THR A 14 7.30 4.52 11.72
CA THR A 14 7.75 4.56 10.32
C THR A 14 9.11 3.88 10.15
N ASP A 15 9.95 3.92 11.19
CA ASP A 15 11.26 3.30 11.18
C ASP A 15 11.22 1.77 11.19
N MET A 16 10.10 1.18 11.63
CA MET A 16 9.83 -0.26 11.61
C MET A 16 9.20 -0.72 10.28
N ILE A 17 8.94 0.20 9.35
CA ILE A 17 8.30 -0.11 8.07
C ILE A 17 9.34 -0.32 6.97
N LEU A 18 9.12 -1.36 6.15
CA LEU A 18 9.77 -1.50 4.85
C LEU A 18 8.71 -1.64 3.76
N PHE A 19 8.96 -1.00 2.63
CA PHE A 19 8.14 -1.11 1.43
C PHE A 19 9.04 -1.41 0.23
N ALA A 20 8.82 -2.57 -0.39
CA ALA A 20 9.73 -3.14 -1.40
C ALA A 20 11.20 -3.14 -0.90
N GLY A 21 11.40 -3.50 0.37
CA GLY A 21 12.72 -3.51 1.02
C GLY A 21 13.34 -2.14 1.31
N SER A 22 12.63 -1.05 1.02
CA SER A 22 13.10 0.32 1.23
C SER A 22 12.36 1.01 2.38
N LYS A 23 13.08 1.80 3.16
CA LYS A 23 12.52 2.55 4.29
C LYS A 23 11.77 3.79 3.79
N PRO A 24 10.46 3.93 4.07
CA PRO A 24 9.71 5.10 3.68
C PRO A 24 10.12 6.33 4.50
N PHE A 25 9.84 7.51 3.96
CA PHE A 25 9.95 8.77 4.66
C PHE A 25 8.73 9.05 5.53
N MET A 26 7.53 8.70 5.05
CA MET A 26 6.27 8.76 5.79
C MET A 26 5.34 7.63 5.34
N ASN A 27 4.48 7.15 6.22
CA ASN A 27 3.47 6.15 5.92
C ASN A 27 2.16 6.51 6.65
N SER A 28 1.03 6.48 5.95
CA SER A 28 -0.28 6.70 6.58
C SER A 28 -0.76 5.44 7.29
N LEU A 29 -1.59 5.59 8.32
CA LEU A 29 -2.38 4.45 8.79
C LEU A 29 -3.27 3.93 7.65
N GLN A 30 -3.66 2.66 7.75
CA GLN A 30 -4.62 2.05 6.84
C GLN A 30 -5.95 2.80 6.89
N TYR A 31 -6.48 3.16 5.73
CA TYR A 31 -7.77 3.82 5.57
C TYR A 31 -8.57 3.12 4.46
N ASN A 32 -9.89 3.18 4.55
CA ASN A 32 -10.73 2.62 3.50
C ASN A 32 -10.94 3.64 2.38
N VAL A 33 -10.74 3.21 1.14
CA VAL A 33 -10.74 4.10 -0.02
C VAL A 33 -12.10 4.71 -0.32
N CYS A 34 -13.20 4.09 0.16
CA CYS A 34 -14.55 4.63 -0.01
C CYS A 34 -14.79 5.95 0.75
N PHE A 35 -13.90 6.32 1.66
CA PHE A 35 -13.96 7.58 2.40
C PHE A 35 -13.06 8.69 1.82
N ILE A 36 -12.31 8.42 0.75
CA ILE A 36 -11.57 9.45 0.02
C ILE A 36 -12.49 10.18 -0.95
N ASP A 37 -12.39 11.52 -1.02
CA ASP A 37 -13.10 12.34 -2.01
C ASP A 37 -12.92 11.75 -3.41
N SER A 38 -14.05 11.43 -4.05
CA SER A 38 -14.21 10.84 -5.39
C SER A 38 -13.33 11.44 -6.49
N LYS A 39 -12.82 12.67 -6.29
CA LYS A 39 -11.88 13.34 -7.19
C LYS A 39 -10.47 12.73 -7.18
N PHE A 40 -10.11 11.96 -6.16
CA PHE A 40 -8.77 11.41 -5.95
C PHE A 40 -8.66 9.89 -6.12
N ASN A 41 -9.74 9.20 -6.52
CA ASN A 41 -9.70 7.73 -6.64
C ASN A 41 -10.33 7.18 -7.93
N PRO A 42 -9.58 6.38 -8.72
CA PRO A 42 -10.10 5.66 -9.90
C PRO A 42 -10.85 4.35 -9.59
N ASP A 43 -10.83 3.81 -8.36
CA ASP A 43 -11.54 2.54 -8.06
C ASP A 43 -12.02 2.47 -6.60
N PHE A 44 -13.30 2.78 -6.37
CA PHE A 44 -13.94 2.80 -5.04
C PHE A 44 -14.03 1.41 -4.39
N LEU A 45 -13.74 0.34 -5.15
CA LEU A 45 -13.79 -1.06 -4.73
C LEU A 45 -12.46 -1.56 -4.15
N ALA A 46 -11.41 -0.74 -4.09
CA ALA A 46 -10.09 -1.18 -3.66
C ALA A 46 -9.98 -1.51 -2.15
N GLY A 47 -11.06 -1.39 -1.37
CA GLY A 47 -11.04 -1.74 0.06
C GLY A 47 -10.04 -0.88 0.85
N ASP A 48 -9.18 -1.54 1.61
CA ASP A 48 -8.22 -0.87 2.49
C ASP A 48 -6.92 -0.50 1.79
N CYS A 49 -6.52 0.74 1.98
CA CYS A 49 -5.39 1.37 1.31
C CYS A 49 -4.47 2.08 2.30
N MET A 50 -3.28 2.45 1.82
CA MET A 50 -2.37 3.36 2.51
C MET A 50 -1.57 4.22 1.54
N ASN A 51 -1.09 5.35 2.06
CA ASN A 51 -0.14 6.21 1.37
C ASN A 51 1.27 5.96 1.91
N ILE A 52 2.22 5.79 1.00
CA ILE A 52 3.63 5.59 1.34
C ILE A 52 4.46 6.63 0.59
N ALA A 53 5.14 7.49 1.33
CA ALA A 53 5.93 8.57 0.74
C ALA A 53 7.43 8.32 0.91
N PHE A 54 8.17 8.59 -0.15
CA PHE A 54 9.64 8.63 -0.17
C PHE A 54 10.11 10.03 -0.54
N GLN A 55 11.23 10.46 0.04
CA GLN A 55 11.95 11.61 -0.49
C GLN A 55 12.38 11.30 -1.93
N LEU A 56 12.24 12.26 -2.83
CA LEU A 56 12.59 12.08 -4.24
C LEU A 56 14.05 11.59 -4.40
N GLY A 57 14.24 10.52 -5.16
CA GLY A 57 15.51 9.84 -5.39
C GLY A 57 15.82 8.71 -4.40
N LYS A 58 14.95 8.47 -3.40
CA LYS A 58 15.08 7.37 -2.43
C LYS A 58 13.96 6.33 -2.53
N GLU A 59 13.04 6.50 -3.47
CA GLU A 59 11.99 5.53 -3.74
C GLU A 59 12.54 4.20 -4.30
N PRO A 60 11.86 3.08 -4.02
CA PRO A 60 12.12 1.82 -4.73
C PRO A 60 11.68 1.92 -6.20
N ASP A 61 12.28 1.09 -7.06
CA ASP A 61 11.92 0.98 -8.48
C ASP A 61 10.65 0.13 -8.66
N VAL A 62 9.50 0.79 -8.49
CA VAL A 62 8.17 0.17 -8.56
C VAL A 62 7.19 1.07 -9.32
N ARG A 63 6.15 0.47 -9.90
CA ARG A 63 5.14 1.18 -10.70
C ARG A 63 3.73 0.66 -10.44
N LYS A 64 2.73 1.42 -10.89
CA LYS A 64 1.32 1.04 -10.86
C LYS A 64 1.11 -0.40 -11.36
N GLY A 65 0.33 -1.17 -10.61
CA GLY A 65 0.02 -2.57 -10.86
C GLY A 65 1.00 -3.57 -10.27
N HIS A 66 2.21 -3.16 -9.85
CA HIS A 66 3.13 -4.07 -9.16
C HIS A 66 2.56 -4.50 -7.80
N ILE A 67 2.79 -5.77 -7.45
CA ILE A 67 2.56 -6.32 -6.12
C ILE A 67 3.91 -6.42 -5.43
N VAL A 68 4.01 -5.83 -4.23
CA VAL A 68 5.26 -5.75 -3.48
C VAL A 68 5.02 -6.09 -2.01
N ASP A 69 6.11 -6.38 -1.31
CA ASP A 69 6.09 -6.56 0.14
C ASP A 69 6.00 -5.21 0.85
N TRP A 70 5.04 -5.11 1.74
CA TRP A 70 5.02 -4.13 2.82
C TRP A 70 5.22 -4.87 4.13
N SER A 71 6.07 -4.37 5.01
CA SER A 71 6.26 -4.97 6.32
C SER A 71 6.24 -3.94 7.43
N TYR A 72 5.69 -4.33 8.58
CA TYR A 72 5.75 -3.57 9.83
C TYR A 72 6.24 -4.50 10.94
N ASP A 73 7.30 -4.10 11.64
CA ASP A 73 7.90 -4.88 12.74
C ASP A 73 8.15 -6.36 12.37
N GLY A 74 8.69 -6.56 11.15
CA GLY A 74 8.99 -7.90 10.60
C GLY A 74 7.78 -8.69 10.08
N GLN A 75 6.55 -8.25 10.29
CA GLN A 75 5.38 -8.89 9.70
C GLN A 75 5.16 -8.40 8.26
N VAL A 76 5.13 -9.33 7.30
CA VAL A 76 5.05 -9.02 5.87
C VAL A 76 3.64 -9.24 5.34
N GLN A 77 3.16 -8.31 4.53
CA GLN A 77 1.90 -8.36 3.78
C GLN A 77 2.15 -7.96 2.32
N LYS A 78 1.35 -8.50 1.41
CA LYS A 78 1.40 -8.14 -0.02
C LYS A 78 0.48 -6.96 -0.27
N VAL A 79 0.99 -5.95 -0.96
CA VAL A 79 0.23 -4.77 -1.37
C VAL A 79 0.36 -4.53 -2.86
N LYS A 80 -0.70 -4.07 -3.50
CA LYS A 80 -0.71 -3.69 -4.92
C LYS A 80 -0.64 -2.17 -5.05
N ILE A 81 0.24 -1.68 -5.92
CA ILE A 81 0.35 -0.24 -6.20
C ILE A 81 -0.81 0.18 -7.10
N LEU A 82 -1.69 1.03 -6.58
CA LEU A 82 -2.83 1.58 -7.32
C LEU A 82 -2.43 2.79 -8.16
N ASP A 83 -1.62 3.68 -7.58
CA ASP A 83 -1.11 4.86 -8.27
C ASP A 83 0.12 5.45 -7.58
N SER A 84 0.73 6.45 -8.21
CA SER A 84 1.77 7.26 -7.61
C SER A 84 1.67 8.72 -8.05
N ALA A 85 1.93 9.64 -7.12
CA ALA A 85 1.95 11.07 -7.39
C ALA A 85 3.22 11.71 -6.85
N MET A 86 3.67 12.77 -7.52
CA MET A 86 4.69 13.67 -6.99
C MET A 86 4.02 14.76 -6.17
N LEU A 87 4.37 14.86 -4.89
CA LEU A 87 3.85 15.88 -3.98
C LEU A 87 4.96 16.81 -3.50
N TYR A 88 4.58 18.03 -3.16
CA TYR A 88 5.46 19.00 -2.51
C TYR A 88 4.88 19.36 -1.15
N VAL A 89 5.47 18.83 -0.10
CA VAL A 89 4.97 18.98 1.27
C VAL A 89 6.03 19.70 2.10
N LYS A 90 5.68 20.87 2.63
CA LYS A 90 6.53 21.67 3.54
C LYS A 90 7.98 21.84 3.08
N GLY A 91 8.21 22.06 1.79
CA GLY A 91 9.56 22.26 1.23
C GLY A 91 10.25 21.00 0.69
N ILE A 92 9.65 19.83 0.86
CA ILE A 92 10.23 18.54 0.46
C ILE A 92 9.43 17.98 -0.73
N ARG A 93 10.15 17.56 -1.77
CA ARG A 93 9.58 16.80 -2.89
C ARG A 93 9.51 15.32 -2.49
N THR A 94 8.32 14.75 -2.54
CA THR A 94 8.10 13.35 -2.24
C THR A 94 7.44 12.64 -3.42
N ARG A 95 7.82 11.38 -3.63
CA ARG A 95 7.03 10.44 -4.42
C ARG A 95 6.12 9.68 -3.45
N THR A 96 4.82 9.79 -3.64
CA THR A 96 3.81 9.14 -2.80
C THR A 96 3.11 8.07 -3.62
N TYR A 97 3.11 6.84 -3.09
CA TYR A 97 2.40 5.70 -3.64
C TYR A 97 1.09 5.51 -2.89
N ILE A 98 0.02 5.23 -3.62
CA ILE A 98 -1.22 4.70 -3.06
C ILE A 98 -1.18 3.20 -3.27
N VAL A 99 -1.29 2.44 -2.20
CA VAL A 99 -1.27 0.97 -2.26
C VAL A 99 -2.49 0.37 -1.59
N GLN A 100 -2.93 -0.77 -2.10
CA GLN A 100 -4.04 -1.57 -1.59
C GLN A 100 -3.49 -2.82 -0.91
N PHE A 101 -4.00 -3.14 0.28
CA PHE A 101 -3.76 -4.45 0.88
C PHE A 101 -4.49 -5.53 0.08
N LEU A 102 -3.77 -6.58 -0.28
CA LEU A 102 -4.40 -7.77 -0.83
C LEU A 102 -4.92 -8.56 0.37
N GLU A 103 -6.21 -8.90 0.36
CA GLU A 103 -6.75 -9.86 1.33
C GLU A 103 -5.86 -11.12 1.29
N LYS A 104 -5.55 -11.68 2.45
CA LYS A 104 -5.02 -13.04 2.47
C LYS A 104 -6.15 -13.91 1.95
N ASP A 105 -6.01 -14.46 0.75
CA ASP A 105 -6.87 -15.55 0.32
C ASP A 105 -6.73 -16.65 1.40
N GLU A 106 -7.72 -16.78 2.28
CA GLU A 106 -7.81 -17.94 3.19
C GLU A 106 -8.17 -19.22 2.42
N ASP A 107 -8.34 -19.13 1.09
CA ASP A 107 -8.76 -20.23 0.22
C ASP A 107 -7.85 -20.40 -1.01
N ASP A 108 -6.55 -20.66 -0.81
CA ASP A 108 -5.77 -21.47 -1.77
C ASP A 108 -6.16 -22.97 -1.60
N VAL A 109 -7.46 -23.28 -1.73
CA VAL A 109 -7.91 -24.64 -1.96
C VAL A 109 -7.58 -24.97 -3.40
N PHE A 110 -6.43 -25.60 -3.61
CA PHE A 110 -6.11 -26.31 -4.84
C PHE A 110 -7.23 -27.31 -5.16
N ILE A 111 -8.20 -26.92 -5.98
CA ILE A 111 -8.96 -27.89 -6.76
C ILE A 111 -7.99 -28.34 -7.86
N SER A 112 -7.22 -29.39 -7.58
CA SER A 112 -6.65 -30.18 -8.66
C SER A 112 -7.83 -30.81 -9.39
N ASP A 113 -8.23 -30.22 -10.51
CA ASP A 113 -9.04 -30.90 -11.51
C ASP A 113 -8.29 -32.14 -11.97
N ASN A 114 -8.51 -33.25 -11.27
CA ASN A 114 -8.25 -34.58 -11.80
C ASN A 114 -9.30 -34.86 -12.87
N ASN A 115 -9.10 -34.23 -14.03
CA ASN A 115 -9.48 -34.83 -15.30
C ASN A 115 -8.73 -36.15 -15.44
N ARG A 116 -9.35 -37.22 -14.93
CA ARG A 116 -9.11 -38.56 -15.45
C ARG A 116 -10.43 -39.09 -15.96
N ILE A 117 -10.57 -38.91 -17.27
CA ILE A 117 -11.28 -39.84 -18.13
C ILE A 117 -10.74 -41.24 -17.80
N ASP A 118 -11.64 -42.15 -17.43
CA ASP A 118 -11.71 -43.53 -17.91
C ASP A 118 -13.15 -44.04 -17.73
#